data_AF-A0A2E2Z7D7-F1
#
_entry.id   AF-A0A2E2Z7D7-F1
#
_cell.length_a   1.000
_cell.length_b   1.000
_cell.length_c   1.000
_cell.angle_alpha   90.00
_cell.angle_beta   90.00
_cell.angle_gamma   90.00
#
_symmetry.space_group_name_H-M   'P 1'
#
loop_
_entity.id
_entity.type
_entity.pdbx_description
1 polymer ?
#
loop_
_entity_poly.entity_id
_entity_poly.type
_entity_poly.pdbx_seq_one_letter_code
_entity_poly.pdbx_strand_id
1 'polypeptide(L)'
;MKAVLSTKKISFELERMFLDKNIKIIQHDFIRTEIKGHRIPLEYDNWVFTSKNAVNAVFSSKTIANYSFNCFCVGENTKKLLIKNGQKVIKMAKNLKKLMFFIKKTQKNGSFLYFRGSIKNKEFGDFFKETNLVLKELIV
;
A
#
# COMPACT_ATOMS: atom_id res chain seq x y z
N MET A 1 -38.21 -0.15 1.59
CA MET A 1 -36.92 0.34 2.13
C MET A 1 -35.82 -0.58 1.63
N LYS A 2 -34.83 -0.08 0.86
CA LYS A 2 -33.70 -0.89 0.39
C LYS A 2 -32.63 -0.97 1.48
N ALA A 3 -31.94 -2.10 1.58
CA ALA A 3 -30.83 -2.29 2.51
C ALA A 3 -29.53 -2.56 1.76
N VAL A 4 -28.44 -1.97 2.24
CA VAL A 4 -27.07 -2.19 1.73
C VAL A 4 -26.23 -2.74 2.87
N LEU A 5 -25.54 -3.86 2.63
CA LEU A 5 -24.51 -4.37 3.52
C LEU A 5 -23.17 -3.70 3.17
N SER A 6 -22.65 -2.90 4.08
CA SER A 6 -21.28 -2.41 4.02
C SER A 6 -20.36 -3.41 4.72
N THR A 7 -19.42 -3.98 3.98
CA THR A 7 -18.42 -4.94 4.51
C THR A 7 -17.25 -4.27 5.25
N LYS A 8 -17.37 -2.96 5.46
CA LYS A 8 -16.48 -2.12 6.24
C LYS A 8 -17.33 -1.06 6.96
N LYS A 9 -16.99 -0.71 8.20
CA LYS A 9 -17.60 0.44 8.84
C LYS A 9 -17.26 1.72 8.09
N ILE A 10 -18.29 2.51 7.82
CA ILE A 10 -18.19 3.79 7.11
C ILE A 10 -18.20 4.94 8.11
N SER A 11 -17.88 6.14 7.64
CA SER A 11 -17.97 7.32 8.51
C SER A 11 -19.43 7.67 8.79
N PHE A 12 -19.67 8.35 9.90
CA PHE A 12 -21.01 8.78 10.28
C PHE A 12 -21.65 9.69 9.23
N GLU A 13 -20.85 10.55 8.57
CA GLU A 13 -21.31 11.42 7.50
C GLU A 13 -21.80 10.61 6.29
N LEU A 14 -21.05 9.56 5.91
CA LEU A 14 -21.46 8.71 4.79
C LEU A 14 -22.71 7.89 5.16
N GLU A 15 -22.81 7.39 6.39
CA GLU A 15 -24.00 6.70 6.89
C GLU A 15 -25.25 7.60 6.84
N ARG A 16 -25.13 8.87 7.27
CA ARG A 16 -26.20 9.87 7.14
C ARG A 16 -26.64 10.05 5.68
N MET A 17 -25.70 10.14 4.74
CA MET A 17 -26.04 10.29 3.32
C MET A 17 -26.91 9.14 2.79
N PHE A 18 -26.77 7.92 3.31
CA PHE A 18 -27.66 6.81 2.96
C PHE A 18 -29.03 6.93 3.62
N LEU A 19 -29.07 7.32 4.89
CA LEU A 19 -30.31 7.53 5.63
C LEU A 19 -31.16 8.64 5.00
N ASP A 20 -30.54 9.74 4.56
CA ASP A 20 -31.19 10.85 3.85
C ASP A 20 -31.84 10.40 2.53
N LYS A 21 -31.37 9.27 1.96
CA LYS A 21 -31.93 8.64 0.76
C LYS A 21 -32.88 7.48 1.08
N ASN A 22 -33.27 7.30 2.35
CA ASN A 22 -34.12 6.23 2.84
C ASN A 22 -33.56 4.82 2.53
N ILE A 23 -32.21 4.70 2.57
CA ILE A 23 -31.48 3.45 2.41
C ILE A 23 -30.94 3.02 3.77
N LYS A 24 -31.32 1.83 4.22
CA LYS A 24 -30.78 1.23 5.45
C LYS A 24 -29.36 0.71 5.18
N ILE A 25 -28.40 1.09 6.01
CA ILE A 25 -27.05 0.52 6.00
C ILE A 25 -26.94 -0.49 7.14
N ILE A 26 -26.47 -1.70 6.82
CA ILE A 26 -25.98 -2.69 7.80
C ILE A 26 -24.47 -2.71 7.63
N GLN A 27 -23.71 -2.54 8.70
CA GLN A 27 -22.25 -2.43 8.61
C GLN A 27 -21.54 -3.34 9.61
N HIS A 28 -20.51 -4.02 9.14
CA HIS A 28 -19.62 -4.84 9.95
C HIS A 28 -18.23 -4.88 9.31
N ASP A 29 -17.17 -4.88 10.11
CA ASP A 29 -15.80 -5.02 9.60
C ASP A 29 -15.48 -6.50 9.41
N PHE A 30 -15.57 -7.00 8.18
CA PHE A 30 -15.28 -8.41 7.87
C PHE A 30 -13.78 -8.70 7.71
N ILE A 31 -12.95 -7.67 7.62
CA ILE A 31 -11.50 -7.79 7.42
C ILE A 31 -10.80 -7.04 8.54
N ARG A 32 -10.00 -7.77 9.31
CA ARG A 32 -9.07 -7.22 10.30
C ARG A 32 -7.64 -7.31 9.78
N THR A 33 -6.82 -6.32 10.10
CA THR A 33 -5.40 -6.30 9.79
C THR A 33 -4.59 -6.09 11.06
N GLU A 34 -3.47 -6.79 11.17
CA GLU A 34 -2.55 -6.70 12.29
C GLU A 34 -1.16 -6.37 11.76
N ILE A 35 -0.48 -5.45 12.44
CA ILE A 35 0.90 -5.10 12.10
C ILE A 35 1.79 -6.25 12.56
N LYS A 36 2.60 -6.78 11.66
CA LYS A 36 3.62 -7.75 12.02
C LYS A 36 4.97 -7.05 12.15
N GLY A 37 5.58 -7.17 13.32
CA GLY A 37 6.93 -6.67 13.56
C GLY A 37 7.93 -7.41 12.68
N HIS A 38 8.71 -6.67 11.90
CA HIS A 38 9.76 -7.21 11.05
C HIS A 38 11.00 -6.34 11.12
N ARG A 39 12.18 -6.99 11.07
CA ARG A 39 13.42 -6.27 10.79
C ARG A 39 13.40 -5.88 9.32
N ILE A 40 13.45 -4.59 9.06
CA ILE A 40 13.39 -4.05 7.71
C ILE A 40 14.82 -4.02 7.16
N PRO A 41 15.10 -4.75 6.07
CA PRO A 41 16.42 -4.73 5.44
C PRO A 41 16.64 -3.37 4.77
N LEU A 42 17.70 -2.69 5.17
CA LEU A 42 17.98 -1.31 4.78
C LEU A 42 18.91 -1.23 3.55
N GLU A 43 19.42 -2.37 3.09
CA GLU A 43 20.26 -2.52 1.90
C GLU A 43 19.48 -2.40 0.57
N TYR A 44 18.17 -2.14 0.62
CA TYR A 44 17.31 -1.99 -0.55
C TYR A 44 17.00 -0.51 -0.82
N ASP A 45 17.40 -0.04 -2.00
CA ASP A 45 17.30 1.38 -2.36
C ASP A 45 15.88 1.80 -2.76
N ASN A 46 15.05 0.86 -3.22
CA ASN A 46 13.72 1.16 -3.77
C ASN A 46 12.61 0.49 -2.97
N TRP A 47 11.74 1.27 -2.35
CA TRP A 47 10.68 0.77 -1.47
C TRP A 47 9.32 0.91 -2.13
N VAL A 48 8.54 -0.17 -2.12
CA VAL A 48 7.23 -0.24 -2.79
C VAL A 48 6.12 -0.43 -1.77
N PHE A 49 5.10 0.43 -1.84
CA PHE A 49 3.91 0.39 -0.98
C PHE A 49 2.62 0.36 -1.80
N THR A 50 1.82 -0.69 -1.64
CA THR A 50 0.55 -0.83 -2.37
C THR A 50 -0.69 -0.57 -1.51
N SER A 51 -0.51 -0.31 -0.21
CA SER A 51 -1.62 0.00 0.70
C SER A 51 -1.19 0.96 1.81
N LYS A 52 -2.17 1.69 2.38
CA LYS A 52 -1.94 2.51 3.59
C LYS A 52 -1.51 1.67 4.79
N ASN A 53 -2.00 0.42 4.88
CA ASN A 53 -1.68 -0.45 6.00
C ASN A 53 -0.21 -0.81 6.02
N ALA A 54 0.40 -1.08 4.86
CA ALA A 54 1.84 -1.31 4.75
C ALA A 54 2.64 -0.07 5.18
N VAL A 55 2.19 1.13 4.82
CA VAL A 55 2.82 2.38 5.28
C VAL A 55 2.71 2.49 6.81
N ASN A 56 1.51 2.33 7.37
CA ASN A 56 1.31 2.39 8.82
C ASN A 56 2.17 1.36 9.57
N ALA A 57 2.28 0.13 9.04
CA ALA A 57 3.08 -0.92 9.65
C ALA A 57 4.56 -0.53 9.69
N VAL A 58 5.12 -0.06 8.57
CA VAL A 58 6.53 0.33 8.46
C VAL A 58 6.86 1.57 9.29
N PHE A 59 6.00 2.60 9.24
CA PHE A 59 6.25 3.89 9.92
C PHE A 59 5.66 3.96 11.34
N SER A 60 5.11 2.86 11.87
CA SER A 60 4.69 2.78 13.27
C SER A 60 5.88 2.93 14.24
N SER A 61 7.09 2.55 13.81
CA SER A 61 8.33 2.78 14.55
C SER A 61 9.04 4.05 14.04
N LYS A 62 9.44 4.94 14.95
CA LYS A 62 10.09 6.22 14.60
C LYS A 62 11.47 6.06 13.95
N THR A 63 12.08 4.88 14.03
CA THR A 63 13.42 4.58 13.53
C THR A 63 13.55 4.64 12.01
N ILE A 64 12.44 4.45 11.28
CA ILE A 64 12.49 4.37 9.81
C ILE A 64 12.43 5.72 9.11
N ALA A 65 11.91 6.75 9.78
CA ALA A 65 11.71 8.07 9.18
C ALA A 65 13.02 8.73 8.68
N ASN A 66 14.17 8.31 9.21
CA ASN A 66 15.48 8.89 8.90
C ASN A 66 16.23 8.20 7.75
N TYR A 67 15.71 7.09 7.19
CA TYR A 67 16.37 6.40 6.09
C TYR A 67 15.99 7.02 4.74
N SER A 68 16.99 7.19 3.88
CA SER A 68 16.79 7.65 2.52
C SER A 68 16.63 6.46 1.58
N PHE A 69 15.48 6.38 0.91
CA PHE A 69 15.18 5.39 -0.13
C PHE A 69 14.27 6.00 -1.19
N ASN A 70 14.29 5.43 -2.38
CA ASN A 70 13.36 5.78 -3.46
C ASN A 70 11.98 5.18 -3.15
N CYS A 71 10.97 6.02 -2.92
CA CYS A 71 9.64 5.55 -2.57
C CYS A 71 8.70 5.46 -3.79
N PHE A 72 8.11 4.28 -4.00
CA PHE A 72 7.14 3.98 -5.03
C PHE A 72 5.83 3.54 -4.37
N CYS A 73 4.68 3.97 -4.91
CA CYS A 73 3.41 3.53 -4.34
C CYS A 73 2.26 3.40 -5.34
N VAL A 74 1.22 2.69 -4.89
CA VAL A 74 -0.07 2.61 -5.58
C VAL A 74 -1.13 3.39 -4.79
N GLY A 75 -1.85 4.25 -5.51
CA GLY A 75 -2.98 5.02 -4.99
C GLY A 75 -2.59 6.34 -4.33
N GLU A 76 -3.38 7.38 -4.59
CA GLU A 76 -3.21 8.72 -4.02
C GLU A 76 -3.24 8.72 -2.50
N ASN A 77 -4.11 7.87 -1.97
CA ASN A 77 -4.33 7.65 -0.56
C ASN A 77 -3.06 7.17 0.16
N THR A 78 -2.30 6.26 -0.46
CA THR A 78 -1.02 5.77 0.03
C THR A 78 0.06 6.85 -0.09
N LYS A 79 0.10 7.55 -1.24
CA LYS A 79 1.02 8.67 -1.48
C LYS A 79 0.89 9.76 -0.41
N LYS A 80 -0.34 10.19 -0.12
CA LYS A 80 -0.62 11.22 0.91
C LYS A 80 -0.07 10.82 2.27
N LEU A 81 -0.23 9.55 2.65
CA LEU A 81 0.26 9.04 3.93
C LEU A 81 1.79 8.96 3.97
N LEU A 82 2.45 8.56 2.88
CA LEU A 82 3.91 8.56 2.78
C LEU A 82 4.49 9.98 2.92
N ILE A 83 3.89 10.96 2.25
CA ILE A 83 4.30 12.38 2.36
C ILE A 83 4.13 12.88 3.80
N LYS A 84 3.02 12.52 4.47
CA LYS A 84 2.80 12.86 5.89
C LYS A 84 3.89 12.27 6.80
N ASN A 85 4.49 11.14 6.43
CA ASN A 85 5.62 10.51 7.13
C ASN A 85 6.98 11.01 6.63
N GLY A 86 7.04 12.17 5.96
CA GLY A 86 8.28 12.81 5.51
C GLY A 86 8.91 12.21 4.26
N GLN A 87 8.23 11.28 3.58
CA GLN A 87 8.80 10.56 2.45
C GLN A 87 8.50 11.22 1.10
N LYS A 88 9.52 11.30 0.25
CA LYS A 88 9.38 11.76 -1.14
C LYS A 88 9.01 10.58 -2.05
N VAL A 89 7.81 10.63 -2.62
CA VAL A 89 7.34 9.60 -3.56
C VAL A 89 7.82 9.89 -4.98
N ILE A 90 8.72 9.04 -5.49
CA ILE A 90 9.26 9.08 -6.85
C ILE A 90 8.15 8.83 -7.87
N LYS A 91 7.35 7.78 -7.66
CA LYS A 91 6.21 7.46 -8.51
C LYS A 91 5.03 6.95 -7.72
N MET A 92 3.88 7.59 -7.95
CA MET A 92 2.57 7.01 -7.65
C MET A 92 1.92 6.54 -8.95
N ALA A 93 1.31 5.36 -8.91
CA ALA A 93 0.50 4.83 -10.00
C ALA A 93 -0.92 4.48 -9.53
N LYS A 94 -1.88 4.47 -10.46
CA LYS A 94 -3.27 4.11 -10.16
C LYS A 94 -3.46 2.63 -9.82
N ASN A 95 -2.56 1.77 -10.29
CA ASN A 95 -2.56 0.34 -10.02
C ASN A 95 -1.14 -0.23 -10.15
N LEU A 96 -0.98 -1.49 -9.74
CA LEU A 96 0.33 -2.14 -9.72
C LEU A 96 0.91 -2.35 -11.12
N LYS A 97 0.08 -2.68 -12.12
CA LYS A 97 0.52 -2.82 -13.52
C LYS A 97 1.17 -1.55 -14.08
N LYS A 98 0.54 -0.40 -13.86
CA LYS A 98 1.09 0.89 -14.26
C LYS A 98 2.39 1.22 -13.50
N LEU A 99 2.52 0.77 -12.26
CA LEU A 99 3.76 0.93 -11.51
C LEU A 99 4.88 0.06 -12.08
N MET A 100 4.61 -1.22 -12.36
CA MET A 100 5.56 -2.14 -13.01
C MET A 100 6.02 -1.60 -14.37
N PHE A 101 5.10 -1.09 -15.18
CA PHE A 101 5.44 -0.47 -16.46
C PHE A 101 6.40 0.72 -16.29
N PHE A 102 6.16 1.57 -15.30
CA PHE A 102 7.06 2.69 -14.99
C PHE A 102 8.45 2.19 -14.54
N ILE A 103 8.48 1.20 -13.63
CA ILE A 103 9.73 0.60 -13.14
C ILE A 103 10.53 0.01 -14.31
N LYS A 104 9.89 -0.81 -15.16
CA LYS A 104 10.53 -1.41 -16.35
C LYS A 104 11.14 -0.38 -17.30
N LYS A 105 10.48 0.77 -17.47
CA LYS A 105 10.94 1.84 -18.37
C LYS A 105 12.09 2.67 -17.79
N THR A 106 12.16 2.82 -16.47
CA THR A 106 13.05 3.78 -15.81
C THR A 106 14.22 3.15 -15.08
N GLN A 107 14.09 1.90 -14.65
CA GLN A 107 15.07 1.20 -13.83
C GLN A 107 15.65 0.05 -14.65
N LYS A 108 16.96 0.11 -14.91
CA LYS A 108 17.69 -0.95 -15.62
C LYS A 108 18.17 -2.03 -14.65
N ASN A 109 18.72 -1.59 -13.51
CA ASN A 109 19.19 -2.41 -12.40
C ASN A 109 18.67 -1.78 -11.09
N GLY A 110 18.61 -2.56 -10.01
CA GLY A 110 18.26 -2.03 -8.68
C GLY A 110 17.62 -3.08 -7.79
N SER A 111 17.68 -2.82 -6.47
CA SER A 111 17.06 -3.65 -5.45
C SER A 111 15.75 -3.03 -4.96
N PHE A 112 14.72 -3.85 -4.83
CA PHE A 112 13.38 -3.47 -4.42
C PHE A 112 12.94 -4.20 -3.17
N LEU A 113 12.45 -3.45 -2.19
CA LEU A 113 11.77 -3.97 -1.01
C LEU A 113 10.26 -3.68 -1.13
N TYR A 114 9.47 -4.73 -1.26
CA TYR A 114 8.02 -4.63 -1.39
C TYR A 114 7.31 -4.98 -0.09
N PHE A 115 6.67 -3.98 0.51
CA PHE A 115 5.85 -4.14 1.71
C PHE A 115 4.42 -4.49 1.33
N ARG A 116 3.96 -5.67 1.75
CA ARG A 116 2.64 -6.20 1.41
C ARG A 116 1.93 -6.82 2.62
N GLY A 117 0.62 -7.00 2.51
CA GLY A 117 -0.12 -7.86 3.44
C GLY A 117 0.11 -9.35 3.14
N SER A 118 -0.64 -10.23 3.81
CA SER A 118 -0.52 -11.69 3.65
C SER A 118 -0.80 -12.19 2.23
N ILE A 119 -1.65 -11.50 1.48
CA ILE A 119 -2.00 -11.84 0.09
C ILE A 119 -0.81 -11.55 -0.83
N LYS A 120 -0.35 -12.57 -1.56
CA LYS A 120 0.75 -12.46 -2.51
C LYS A 120 0.22 -12.07 -3.89
N ASN A 121 0.84 -11.07 -4.52
CA ASN A 121 0.58 -10.73 -5.91
C ASN A 121 1.60 -11.47 -6.80
N LYS A 122 1.18 -12.56 -7.44
CA LYS A 122 2.07 -13.38 -8.29
C LYS A 122 2.61 -12.58 -9.49
N GLU A 123 1.74 -11.81 -10.15
CA GLU A 123 2.11 -10.97 -11.30
C GLU A 123 3.26 -10.00 -10.97
N PHE A 124 3.27 -9.41 -9.76
CA PHE A 124 4.36 -8.56 -9.32
C PHE A 124 5.65 -9.35 -9.09
N GLY A 125 5.60 -10.51 -8.44
CA GLY A 125 6.77 -11.34 -8.24
C GLY A 125 7.36 -11.86 -9.56
N ASP A 126 6.51 -12.28 -10.48
CA ASP A 126 6.90 -12.80 -11.79
C ASP A 126 7.51 -11.69 -12.66
N PHE A 127 6.97 -10.47 -12.60
CA PHE A 127 7.58 -9.29 -13.24
C PHE A 127 9.05 -9.10 -12.85
N PHE A 128 9.43 -9.28 -11.58
CA PHE A 128 10.83 -9.13 -11.17
C PHE A 128 11.71 -10.28 -11.64
N LYS A 129 11.19 -11.52 -11.73
CA LYS A 129 11.94 -12.68 -12.27
C LYS A 129 12.30 -12.52 -13.75
N GLU A 130 11.47 -11.81 -14.50
CA GLU A 130 11.68 -11.53 -15.94
C GLU A 130 12.54 -10.28 -16.18
N THR A 131 13.12 -9.70 -15.13
CA THR A 131 13.96 -8.49 -15.21
C THR A 131 15.28 -8.71 -14.48
N ASN A 132 16.26 -7.81 -14.70
CA ASN A 132 17.51 -7.79 -13.93
C ASN A 132 17.37 -7.08 -12.57
N LEU A 133 16.14 -6.90 -12.08
CA LEU A 133 15.86 -6.21 -10.83
C LEU A 133 15.72 -7.22 -9.69
N VAL A 134 16.25 -6.88 -8.52
CA VAL A 134 16.15 -7.74 -7.33
C VAL A 134 14.90 -7.38 -6.54
N LEU A 135 14.13 -8.38 -6.13
CA LEU A 135 12.94 -8.19 -5.28
C LEU A 135 13.07 -8.96 -3.96
N LYS A 136 12.88 -8.24 -2.86
CA LYS A 136 12.54 -8.79 -1.55
C LYS A 136 11.11 -8.40 -1.20
N GLU A 137 10.30 -9.39 -0.84
CA GLU A 137 8.97 -9.14 -0.29
C GLU A 137 9.01 -9.22 1.23
N LEU A 138 8.37 -8.27 1.91
CA LEU A 138 8.16 -8.28 3.35
C LEU A 138 6.66 -8.22 3.64
N ILE A 139 6.16 -9.19 4.39
CA ILE A 139 4.79 -9.15 4.90
C ILE A 139 4.81 -8.21 6.10
N VAL A 140 3.98 -7.18 6.12
CA VAL A 140 3.93 -6.20 7.23
C VAL A 140 2.52 -5.99 7.76
#